data_AF-A0A920LUJ7-F1
#
_entry.id   AF-A0A920LUJ7-F1
#
_cell.length_a   1.000
_cell.length_b   1.000
_cell.length_c   1.000
_cell.angle_alpha   90.00
_cell.angle_beta   90.00
_cell.angle_gamma   90.00
#
_symmetry.space_group_name_H-M   'P 1'
#
loop_
_entity.id
_entity.type
_entity.pdbx_description
1 polymer ?
#
loop_
_entity_poly.entity_id
_entity_poly.type
_entity_poly.pdbx_seq_one_letter_code
_entity_poly.pdbx_strand_id
1 'polypeptide(L)'
;MLKKEMITYLIVHCADTPDTEDFRATDIHQMHLGFGWDGAGYHHIICRDGQIEPGRPFYWQGAHVYGQNENSLGICLIGRQKFTPAQMNSLSRLLHQLKCRYPDAEIVGHRDVQNTSKTCPNFDVRSWWADENLLSGRKACVSASVTGLYETPPKHMQIGSALDTELLSGEEVVLSGKTTDNGFVHITALHDGYQGWVKLADLAKQPKPFTANAKICQPFAVLTAGPDVKSACLQQLPFGAAVMITGPAERGFVPVMGLGGDGREQAGFIPQAHIQSSSQQSNEDWTGWAEKFIGAPYKWGGRSAAGLDCSALVQLSLAASQYSLPRDTGPQLQLLEKQAQVSGTRYDFPDDFRTVDFGRGDLIYWDGHVAICVDAKDIIHANAFHHCVIVEPHETAVSRIAASFGPPIAHIRKNVIKQILSA
;
A
#
# COMPACT_ATOMS: atom_id res chain seq x y z
N MET A 1 -19.53 -6.69 31.85
CA MET A 1 -18.62 -6.77 30.69
C MET A 1 -19.27 -6.07 29.52
N LEU A 2 -18.49 -5.31 28.75
CA LEU A 2 -18.95 -4.66 27.53
C LEU A 2 -19.25 -5.72 26.46
N LYS A 3 -20.39 -5.54 25.77
CA LYS A 3 -20.76 -6.34 24.61
C LYS A 3 -20.56 -5.50 23.36
N LYS A 4 -20.12 -6.13 22.27
CA LYS A 4 -19.74 -5.44 21.03
C LYS A 4 -20.88 -4.57 20.50
N GLU A 5 -22.08 -5.12 20.49
CA GLU A 5 -23.32 -4.52 20.01
C GLU A 5 -23.82 -3.33 20.84
N MET A 6 -23.29 -3.14 22.05
CA MET A 6 -23.67 -2.01 22.91
C MET A 6 -22.76 -0.79 22.71
N ILE A 7 -21.66 -0.93 21.96
CA ILE A 7 -20.71 0.17 21.77
C ILE A 7 -21.24 1.14 20.72
N THR A 8 -21.70 2.30 21.19
CA THR A 8 -22.21 3.40 20.36
C THR A 8 -21.25 4.57 20.28
N TYR A 9 -20.21 4.63 21.11
CA TYR A 9 -19.21 5.72 21.09
C TYR A 9 -17.76 5.24 21.17
N LEU A 10 -16.90 5.88 20.39
CA LEU A 10 -15.45 5.87 20.54
C LEU A 10 -15.03 7.26 20.99
N ILE A 11 -14.61 7.37 22.26
CA ILE A 11 -14.45 8.66 22.93
C ILE A 11 -12.98 8.98 23.06
N VAL A 12 -12.56 10.10 22.46
CA VAL A 12 -11.18 10.60 22.53
C VAL A 12 -11.01 11.55 23.71
N HIS A 13 -9.93 11.33 24.45
CA HIS A 13 -9.54 12.06 25.65
C HIS A 13 -8.12 12.59 25.55
N CYS A 14 -7.80 13.57 26.37
CA CYS A 14 -6.44 13.90 26.76
C CYS A 14 -6.20 13.43 28.21
N ALA A 15 -4.97 13.08 28.56
CA ALA A 15 -4.59 12.69 29.92
C ALA A 15 -4.57 13.88 30.90
N ASP A 16 -4.63 15.10 30.38
CA ASP A 16 -4.47 16.34 31.15
C ASP A 16 -3.09 16.47 31.82
N THR A 17 -2.08 15.77 31.27
CA THR A 17 -0.67 15.85 31.68
C THR A 17 0.08 16.95 30.89
N PRO A 18 1.24 17.43 31.36
CA PRO A 18 2.06 18.38 30.60
C PRO A 18 2.48 17.86 29.22
N ASP A 19 2.42 18.71 28.18
CA ASP A 19 2.75 18.32 26.79
C ASP A 19 4.22 17.94 26.58
N THR A 20 5.09 18.29 27.52
CA THR A 20 6.55 18.09 27.48
C THR A 20 7.01 16.84 28.23
N GLU A 21 6.10 16.15 28.94
CA GLU A 21 6.42 14.98 29.74
C GLU A 21 5.98 13.69 29.04
N ASP A 22 6.76 12.63 29.24
CA ASP A 22 6.59 11.33 28.57
C ASP A 22 5.89 10.33 29.50
N PHE A 23 4.68 10.67 29.95
CA PHE A 23 3.84 9.74 30.71
C PHE A 23 3.47 8.53 29.84
N ARG A 24 3.44 7.36 30.46
CA ARG A 24 3.09 6.07 29.84
C ARG A 24 1.79 5.52 30.44
N ALA A 25 1.27 4.43 29.88
CA ALA A 25 0.06 3.78 30.38
C ALA A 25 0.21 3.34 31.85
N THR A 26 1.42 2.95 32.26
CA THR A 26 1.75 2.62 33.65
C THR A 26 1.55 3.80 34.59
N ASP A 27 1.90 5.01 34.18
CA ASP A 27 1.77 6.20 35.02
C ASP A 27 0.29 6.59 35.16
N ILE A 28 -0.46 6.53 34.06
CA ILE A 28 -1.93 6.72 34.08
C ILE A 28 -2.59 5.65 34.95
N HIS A 29 -2.13 4.40 34.87
CA HIS A 29 -2.63 3.32 35.71
C HIS A 29 -2.41 3.63 37.21
N GLN A 30 -1.19 4.00 37.60
CA GLN A 30 -0.88 4.34 39.00
C GLN A 30 -1.65 5.57 39.48
N MET A 31 -1.77 6.60 38.64
CA MET A 31 -2.56 7.80 38.94
C MET A 31 -4.02 7.44 39.22
N HIS A 32 -4.63 6.60 38.39
CA HIS A 32 -6.03 6.20 38.54
C HIS A 32 -6.27 5.25 39.72
N LEU A 33 -5.30 4.39 40.07
CA LEU A 33 -5.33 3.64 41.33
C LEU A 33 -5.39 4.60 42.54
N GLY A 34 -4.65 5.70 42.48
CA GLY A 34 -4.69 6.77 43.49
C GLY A 34 -6.07 7.45 43.61
N PHE A 35 -6.91 7.38 42.58
CA PHE A 35 -8.30 7.87 42.59
C PHE A 35 -9.31 6.82 43.06
N GLY A 36 -8.85 5.62 43.44
CA GLY A 36 -9.68 4.50 43.84
C GLY A 36 -10.33 3.76 42.67
N TRP A 37 -9.80 3.90 41.45
CA TRP A 37 -10.27 3.16 40.28
C TRP A 37 -9.48 1.86 40.10
N ASP A 38 -10.05 0.88 39.39
CA ASP A 38 -9.36 -0.36 39.02
C ASP A 38 -8.36 -0.13 37.86
N GLY A 39 -7.33 0.69 38.10
CA GLY A 39 -6.30 1.05 37.13
C GLY A 39 -6.76 2.05 36.06
N ALA A 40 -6.01 2.10 34.95
CA ALA A 40 -6.26 3.02 33.85
C ALA A 40 -7.72 2.95 33.38
N GLY A 41 -8.36 4.12 33.21
CA GLY A 41 -9.80 4.23 32.93
C GLY A 41 -10.15 4.08 31.45
N TYR A 42 -9.14 4.04 30.58
CA TYR A 42 -9.23 4.02 29.12
C TYR A 42 -8.91 2.64 28.57
N HIS A 43 -9.31 2.37 27.33
CA HIS A 43 -8.98 1.12 26.63
C HIS A 43 -7.65 1.21 25.86
N HIS A 44 -7.33 2.41 25.36
CA HIS A 44 -6.06 2.71 24.71
C HIS A 44 -5.47 4.00 25.25
N ILE A 45 -4.14 4.02 25.38
CA ILE A 45 -3.35 5.20 25.71
C ILE A 45 -2.34 5.42 24.58
N ILE A 46 -2.25 6.64 24.04
CA ILE A 46 -1.34 7.00 22.96
C ILE A 46 -0.29 7.95 23.52
N CYS A 47 0.94 7.45 23.63
CA CYS A 47 2.10 8.15 24.19
C CYS A 47 2.59 9.27 23.26
N ARG A 48 3.45 10.17 23.76
CA ARG A 48 3.91 11.36 23.00
C ARG A 48 4.64 11.00 21.70
N ASP A 49 5.33 9.86 21.69
CA ASP A 49 6.01 9.28 20.53
C ASP A 49 5.06 8.58 19.54
N GLY A 50 3.76 8.51 19.84
CA GLY A 50 2.75 7.83 19.04
C GLY A 50 2.58 6.35 19.36
N GLN A 51 3.34 5.76 20.28
CA GLN A 51 3.13 4.37 20.70
C GLN A 51 1.75 4.21 21.33
N ILE A 52 0.99 3.19 20.88
CA ILE A 52 -0.30 2.83 21.46
C ILE A 52 -0.05 1.75 22.52
N GLU A 53 -0.31 2.09 23.77
CA GLU A 53 -0.22 1.20 24.91
C GLU A 53 -1.61 0.72 25.33
N PRO A 54 -1.75 -0.56 25.73
CA PRO A 54 -3.03 -1.11 26.15
C PRO A 54 -3.45 -0.53 27.51
N GLY A 55 -4.74 -0.18 27.62
CA GLY A 55 -5.40 0.08 28.89
C GLY A 55 -6.28 -1.12 29.28
N ARG A 56 -7.55 -0.86 29.58
CA ARG A 56 -8.55 -1.91 29.83
C ARG A 56 -8.83 -2.70 28.55
N PRO A 57 -8.99 -4.04 28.63
CA PRO A 57 -9.39 -4.84 27.49
C PRO A 57 -10.81 -4.50 27.04
N PHE A 58 -11.14 -4.69 25.77
CA PHE A 58 -12.42 -4.27 25.17
C PHE A 58 -13.69 -4.89 25.78
N TYR A 59 -13.58 -6.00 26.52
CA TYR A 59 -14.70 -6.62 27.22
C TYR A 59 -14.93 -6.02 28.63
N TRP A 60 -14.01 -5.19 29.12
CA TRP A 60 -14.10 -4.58 30.45
C TRP A 60 -14.55 -3.12 30.32
N GLN A 61 -15.60 -2.77 31.06
CA GLN A 61 -16.12 -1.41 31.17
C GLN A 61 -15.02 -0.39 31.52
N GLY A 62 -15.04 0.74 30.81
CA GLY A 62 -14.16 1.88 31.09
C GLY A 62 -14.52 2.64 32.38
N ALA A 63 -13.67 3.58 32.77
CA ALA A 63 -13.94 4.55 33.84
C ALA A 63 -13.52 5.94 33.35
N HIS A 64 -14.14 6.42 32.26
CA HIS A 64 -13.68 7.62 31.58
C HIS A 64 -14.77 8.66 31.30
N VAL A 65 -16.06 8.27 31.18
CA VAL A 65 -17.18 9.22 31.08
C VAL A 65 -18.37 8.71 31.92
N TYR A 66 -18.82 9.50 32.88
CA TYR A 66 -19.99 9.16 33.68
C TYR A 66 -21.23 9.01 32.78
N GLY A 67 -21.99 7.94 32.96
CA GLY A 67 -23.19 7.65 32.16
C GLY A 67 -22.94 7.08 30.77
N GLN A 68 -21.68 7.02 30.28
CA GLN A 68 -21.34 6.45 28.97
C GLN A 68 -20.33 5.29 29.06
N ASN A 69 -19.90 4.87 30.25
CA ASN A 69 -18.89 3.82 30.38
C ASN A 69 -19.37 2.44 29.85
N GLU A 70 -20.68 2.19 29.79
CA GLU A 70 -21.27 0.90 29.38
C GLU A 70 -21.49 0.75 27.88
N ASN A 71 -21.44 1.86 27.13
CA ASN A 71 -21.70 1.92 25.69
C ASN A 71 -20.55 2.57 24.90
N SER A 72 -19.35 2.66 25.49
CA SER A 72 -18.23 3.35 24.84
C SER A 72 -16.86 2.77 25.12
N LEU A 73 -15.92 3.08 24.21
CA LEU A 73 -14.50 2.82 24.38
C LEU A 73 -13.72 4.13 24.46
N GLY A 74 -13.01 4.37 25.57
CA GLY A 74 -12.12 5.51 25.73
C GLY A 74 -10.72 5.31 25.12
N ILE A 75 -10.27 6.29 24.34
CA ILE A 75 -8.92 6.44 23.81
C ILE A 75 -8.30 7.70 24.41
N CYS A 76 -7.14 7.60 25.06
CA CYS A 76 -6.49 8.73 25.73
C CYS A 76 -5.19 9.12 25.04
N LEU A 77 -5.01 10.39 24.73
CA LEU A 77 -3.76 10.98 24.27
C LEU A 77 -2.98 11.52 25.48
N ILE A 78 -1.72 11.13 25.64
CA ILE A 78 -0.84 11.76 26.64
C ILE A 78 -0.58 13.22 26.28
N GLY A 79 -0.69 14.11 27.27
CA GLY A 79 -0.64 15.56 27.11
C GLY A 79 -1.99 16.23 27.34
N ARG A 80 -2.05 17.53 27.02
CA ARG A 80 -3.20 18.39 27.26
C ARG A 80 -3.56 19.22 26.02
N GLN A 81 -2.63 19.98 25.44
CA GLN A 81 -2.97 21.02 24.45
C GLN A 81 -2.39 20.75 23.05
N LYS A 82 -1.12 20.35 22.97
CA LYS A 82 -0.41 20.16 21.69
C LYS A 82 -0.05 18.70 21.50
N PHE A 83 -0.85 17.97 20.73
CA PHE A 83 -0.57 16.57 20.37
C PHE A 83 0.45 16.49 19.23
N THR A 84 1.34 15.51 19.30
CA THR A 84 2.39 15.34 18.28
C THR A 84 1.80 14.77 16.98
N PRO A 85 2.45 14.98 15.82
CA PRO A 85 2.06 14.32 14.58
C PRO A 85 2.00 12.79 14.73
N ALA A 86 2.94 12.19 15.46
CA ALA A 86 2.97 10.74 15.72
C ALA A 86 1.72 10.29 16.49
N GLN A 87 1.30 11.04 17.52
CA GLN A 87 0.05 10.77 18.25
C GLN A 87 -1.18 10.85 17.36
N MET A 88 -1.30 11.92 16.59
CA MET A 88 -2.47 12.12 15.73
C MET A 88 -2.54 11.06 14.62
N ASN A 89 -1.40 10.57 14.16
CA ASN A 89 -1.34 9.45 13.23
C ASN A 89 -1.87 8.16 13.87
N SER A 90 -1.32 7.79 15.02
CA SER A 90 -1.74 6.61 15.76
C SER A 90 -3.22 6.67 16.14
N LEU A 91 -3.73 7.85 16.49
CA LEU A 91 -5.15 8.06 16.73
C LEU A 91 -5.98 7.78 15.47
N SER A 92 -5.60 8.36 14.32
CA SER A 92 -6.30 8.13 13.04
C SER A 92 -6.33 6.65 12.69
N ARG A 93 -5.19 5.96 12.74
CA ARG A 93 -5.09 4.52 12.45
C ARG A 93 -5.92 3.67 13.41
N LEU A 94 -5.85 3.95 14.71
CA LEU A 94 -6.61 3.23 15.73
C LEU A 94 -8.11 3.43 15.53
N LEU A 95 -8.56 4.65 15.26
CA LEU A 95 -9.97 4.94 15.04
C LEU A 95 -10.50 4.30 13.77
N HIS A 96 -9.73 4.23 12.68
CA HIS A 96 -10.11 3.47 11.49
C HIS A 96 -10.29 1.97 11.80
N GLN A 97 -9.36 1.37 12.55
CA GLN A 97 -9.48 -0.03 12.99
C GLN A 97 -10.71 -0.26 13.88
N LEU A 98 -10.92 0.62 14.87
CA LEU A 98 -12.08 0.53 15.76
C LEU A 98 -13.38 0.79 15.01
N LYS A 99 -13.42 1.70 14.04
CA LYS A 99 -14.60 1.96 13.21
C LYS A 99 -14.95 0.77 12.32
N CYS A 100 -13.97 0.04 11.81
CA CYS A 100 -14.21 -1.23 11.12
C CYS A 100 -14.85 -2.28 12.03
N ARG A 101 -14.46 -2.33 13.31
CA ARG A 101 -15.00 -3.27 14.31
C ARG A 101 -16.34 -2.83 14.91
N TYR A 102 -16.56 -1.52 15.03
CA TYR A 102 -17.73 -0.88 15.62
C TYR A 102 -18.31 0.11 14.60
N PRO A 103 -18.91 -0.37 13.50
CA PRO A 103 -19.31 0.46 12.36
C PRO A 103 -20.34 1.54 12.72
N ASP A 104 -21.18 1.31 13.72
CA ASP A 104 -22.21 2.25 14.15
C ASP A 104 -21.73 3.24 15.22
N ALA A 105 -20.54 3.03 15.81
CA ALA A 105 -20.06 3.87 16.90
C ALA A 105 -19.65 5.27 16.42
N GLU A 106 -20.17 6.32 17.05
CA GLU A 106 -19.77 7.70 16.78
C GLU A 106 -18.38 7.98 17.37
N ILE A 107 -17.55 8.72 16.62
CA ILE A 107 -16.24 9.18 17.08
C ILE A 107 -16.39 10.61 17.59
N VAL A 108 -16.10 10.80 18.87
CA VAL A 108 -16.43 12.02 19.61
C VAL A 108 -15.36 12.33 20.66
N GLY A 109 -15.27 13.59 21.06
CA GLY A 109 -14.48 13.99 22.22
C GLY A 109 -15.25 13.77 23.52
N HIS A 110 -14.54 13.65 24.62
CA HIS A 110 -15.15 13.56 25.96
C HIS A 110 -16.16 14.68 26.26
N ARG A 111 -15.92 15.91 25.78
CA ARG A 111 -16.84 17.04 25.94
C ARG A 111 -18.17 16.90 25.17
N ASP A 112 -18.22 16.05 24.15
CA ASP A 112 -19.35 15.99 23.22
C ASP A 112 -20.49 15.05 23.69
N VAL A 113 -20.26 14.28 24.76
CA VAL A 113 -21.14 13.19 25.22
C VAL A 113 -21.76 13.41 26.60
N GLN A 114 -21.53 14.57 27.21
CA GLN A 114 -22.10 14.97 28.50
C GLN A 114 -22.20 16.49 28.60
N ASN A 115 -23.11 16.99 29.43
CA ASN A 115 -23.19 18.42 29.73
C ASN A 115 -22.05 18.80 30.70
N THR A 116 -20.95 19.36 30.17
CA THR A 116 -19.75 19.67 30.95
C THR A 116 -19.06 20.95 30.48
N SER A 117 -18.36 21.63 31.39
CA SER A 117 -17.43 22.72 31.07
C SER A 117 -16.03 22.22 30.68
N LYS A 118 -15.78 20.91 30.79
CA LYS A 118 -14.48 20.30 30.41
C LYS A 118 -14.27 20.43 28.90
N THR A 119 -13.08 20.87 28.51
CA THR A 119 -12.69 21.07 27.11
C THR A 119 -12.05 19.85 26.45
N CYS A 120 -11.77 18.79 27.24
CA CYS A 120 -11.14 17.54 26.82
C CYS A 120 -11.79 16.93 25.55
N PRO A 121 -10.99 16.57 24.52
CA PRO A 121 -9.53 16.49 24.48
C PRO A 121 -8.79 17.79 24.05
N ASN A 122 -9.43 18.95 24.17
CA ASN A 122 -8.90 20.27 23.79
C ASN A 122 -8.74 20.51 22.27
N PHE A 123 -9.41 19.70 21.45
CA PHE A 123 -9.66 19.97 20.03
C PHE A 123 -11.04 19.42 19.63
N ASP A 124 -11.53 19.81 18.46
CA ASP A 124 -12.79 19.28 17.93
C ASP A 124 -12.58 17.94 17.24
N VAL A 125 -12.96 16.87 17.94
CA VAL A 125 -12.81 15.50 17.45
C VAL A 125 -13.74 15.21 16.29
N ARG A 126 -14.96 15.75 16.27
CA ARG A 126 -15.92 15.52 15.19
C ARG A 126 -15.45 16.16 13.90
N SER A 127 -15.02 17.43 13.96
CA SER A 127 -14.45 18.13 12.81
C SER A 127 -13.17 17.47 12.33
N TRP A 128 -12.24 17.16 13.24
CA TRP A 128 -10.99 16.48 12.89
C TRP A 128 -11.25 15.13 12.24
N TRP A 129 -12.16 14.32 12.80
CA TRP A 129 -12.49 13.01 12.22
C TRP A 129 -13.18 13.13 10.86
N ALA A 130 -14.07 14.12 10.65
CA ALA A 130 -14.68 14.33 9.33
C ALA A 130 -13.62 14.56 8.24
N ASP A 131 -12.56 15.31 8.58
CA ASP A 131 -11.43 15.61 7.70
C ASP A 131 -10.42 14.47 7.58
N GLU A 132 -10.42 13.48 8.47
CA GLU A 132 -9.49 12.34 8.49
C GLU A 132 -10.11 11.03 8.00
N ASN A 133 -11.43 10.87 8.14
CA ASN A 133 -12.13 9.63 7.84
C ASN A 133 -11.96 9.25 6.36
N LEU A 134 -11.29 8.13 6.10
CA LEU A 134 -11.13 7.57 4.77
C LEU A 134 -12.40 6.89 4.28
N LEU A 135 -13.23 6.37 5.19
CA LEU A 135 -14.44 5.61 4.86
C LEU A 135 -15.58 6.50 4.36
N SER A 136 -15.56 7.80 4.68
CA SER A 136 -16.44 8.80 4.05
C SER A 136 -15.92 9.22 2.67
N GLY A 137 -14.61 9.09 2.43
CA GLY A 137 -13.96 9.38 1.17
C GLY A 137 -14.17 8.25 0.16
N ARG A 138 -14.37 8.61 -1.12
CA ARG A 138 -14.38 7.62 -2.20
C ARG A 138 -12.98 7.28 -2.72
N LYS A 139 -11.95 8.06 -2.41
CA LYS A 139 -10.59 7.88 -2.91
C LYS A 139 -9.55 7.91 -1.79
N ALA A 140 -8.56 7.05 -1.88
CA ALA A 140 -7.37 7.04 -1.04
C ALA A 140 -6.14 6.65 -1.88
N CYS A 141 -4.98 6.66 -1.26
CA CYS A 141 -3.73 6.17 -1.83
C CYS A 141 -3.06 5.21 -0.84
N VAL A 142 -2.23 4.31 -1.36
CA VAL A 142 -1.46 3.35 -0.57
C VAL A 142 -0.30 4.06 0.11
N SER A 143 -0.29 4.12 1.45
CA SER A 143 0.81 4.71 2.22
C SER A 143 1.92 3.70 2.49
N ALA A 144 1.58 2.42 2.68
CA ALA A 144 2.57 1.36 2.85
C ALA A 144 3.51 1.26 1.62
N SER A 145 4.75 0.82 1.83
CA SER A 145 5.67 0.55 0.71
C SER A 145 5.06 -0.46 -0.25
N VAL A 146 4.51 -1.54 0.30
CA VAL A 146 3.81 -2.62 -0.41
C VAL A 146 2.71 -3.12 0.52
N THR A 147 1.49 -3.30 0.03
CA THR A 147 0.39 -3.92 0.78
C THR A 147 -0.30 -5.00 -0.05
N GLY A 148 -0.83 -6.02 0.61
CA GLY A 148 -1.54 -7.10 -0.08
C GLY A 148 -3.00 -6.76 -0.33
N LEU A 149 -3.50 -7.20 -1.49
CA LEU A 149 -4.89 -7.18 -1.88
C LEU A 149 -5.39 -8.62 -2.01
N TYR A 150 -6.54 -8.92 -1.40
CA TYR A 150 -7.05 -10.28 -1.25
C TYR A 150 -8.50 -10.38 -1.74
N GLU A 151 -8.88 -11.47 -2.39
CA GLU A 151 -10.27 -11.75 -2.78
C GLU A 151 -11.16 -11.87 -1.53
N THR A 152 -10.61 -12.57 -0.53
CA THR A 152 -11.22 -12.73 0.80
C THR A 152 -10.24 -12.22 1.85
N PRO A 153 -10.68 -11.39 2.82
CA PRO A 153 -9.78 -10.84 3.82
C PRO A 153 -9.30 -11.94 4.78
N PRO A 154 -7.99 -12.06 5.05
CA PRO A 154 -7.44 -13.06 5.97
C PRO A 154 -8.06 -12.96 7.38
N LYS A 155 -8.65 -14.04 7.89
CA LYS A 155 -9.13 -14.10 9.27
C LYS A 155 -7.94 -14.18 10.24
N HIS A 156 -8.07 -13.56 11.41
CA HIS A 156 -7.03 -13.57 12.44
C HIS A 156 -6.61 -15.03 12.75
N MET A 157 -5.32 -15.35 12.59
CA MET A 157 -4.73 -16.69 12.76
C MET A 157 -5.13 -17.79 11.75
N GLN A 158 -5.88 -17.51 10.67
CA GLN A 158 -6.11 -18.49 9.59
C GLN A 158 -5.19 -18.21 8.39
N ILE A 159 -4.39 -19.21 8.01
CA ILE A 159 -3.60 -19.30 6.78
C ILE A 159 -4.58 -19.50 5.61
N GLY A 160 -5.37 -18.48 5.26
CA GLY A 160 -6.67 -18.75 4.63
C GLY A 160 -7.01 -18.03 3.33
N SER A 161 -6.23 -17.05 2.89
CA SER A 161 -6.49 -16.42 1.59
C SER A 161 -5.16 -16.21 0.89
N ALA A 162 -5.04 -16.83 -0.29
CA ALA A 162 -3.93 -16.53 -1.17
C ALA A 162 -3.95 -15.03 -1.47
N LEU A 163 -2.76 -14.45 -1.55
CA LEU A 163 -2.59 -13.11 -2.06
C LEU A 163 -2.99 -13.12 -3.54
N ASP A 164 -3.89 -12.24 -3.95
CA ASP A 164 -4.18 -12.10 -5.39
C ASP A 164 -3.18 -11.16 -6.03
N THR A 165 -2.97 -10.01 -5.39
CA THR A 165 -2.04 -9.00 -5.88
C THR A 165 -1.50 -8.14 -4.74
N GLU A 166 -0.49 -7.33 -5.03
CA GLU A 166 -0.03 -6.27 -4.13
C GLU A 166 -0.41 -4.90 -4.69
N LEU A 167 -0.42 -3.88 -3.83
CA LEU A 167 -0.45 -2.49 -4.23
C LEU A 167 0.80 -1.79 -3.73
N LEU A 168 1.29 -0.83 -4.49
CA LEU A 168 2.54 -0.13 -4.23
C LEU A 168 2.30 1.28 -3.69
N SER A 169 3.26 1.79 -2.92
CA SER A 169 3.18 3.14 -2.34
C SER A 169 2.84 4.21 -3.38
N GLY A 170 1.83 5.02 -3.06
CA GLY A 170 1.31 6.08 -3.91
C GLY A 170 0.25 5.64 -4.93
N GLU A 171 0.00 4.34 -5.12
CA GLU A 171 -1.08 3.89 -6.00
C GLU A 171 -2.44 4.32 -5.44
N GLU A 172 -3.30 4.84 -6.32
CA GLU A 172 -4.62 5.33 -5.94
C GLU A 172 -5.67 4.22 -5.99
N VAL A 173 -6.62 4.29 -5.06
CA VAL A 173 -7.71 3.33 -4.90
C VAL A 173 -9.04 4.04 -4.68
N VAL A 174 -10.12 3.38 -5.07
CA VAL A 174 -11.50 3.77 -4.76
C VAL A 174 -12.06 2.86 -3.69
N LEU A 175 -12.59 3.42 -2.60
CA LEU A 175 -13.16 2.64 -1.50
C LEU A 175 -14.64 2.33 -1.81
N SER A 176 -15.04 1.08 -1.60
CA SER A 176 -16.45 0.67 -1.74
C SER A 176 -17.32 0.96 -0.52
N GLY A 177 -16.69 1.28 0.62
CA GLY A 177 -17.35 1.45 1.92
C GLY A 177 -17.58 0.15 2.70
N LYS A 178 -17.37 -1.04 2.09
CA LYS A 178 -17.48 -2.32 2.79
C LYS A 178 -16.24 -2.58 3.64
N THR A 179 -16.44 -2.84 4.93
CA THR A 179 -15.36 -3.14 5.89
C THR A 179 -15.58 -4.47 6.60
N THR A 180 -14.52 -4.95 7.25
CA THR A 180 -14.54 -6.15 8.10
C THR A 180 -14.03 -5.84 9.50
N ASP A 181 -14.46 -6.61 10.50
CA ASP A 181 -14.09 -6.41 11.91
C ASP A 181 -12.57 -6.45 12.19
N ASN A 182 -11.79 -7.07 11.31
CA ASN A 182 -10.33 -7.17 11.39
C ASN A 182 -9.60 -6.08 10.58
N GLY A 183 -10.30 -5.01 10.19
CA GLY A 183 -9.68 -3.80 9.65
C GLY A 183 -9.38 -3.82 8.15
N PHE A 184 -9.99 -4.73 7.39
CA PHE A 184 -9.94 -4.68 5.93
C PHE A 184 -11.09 -3.86 5.36
N VAL A 185 -10.81 -3.18 4.26
CA VAL A 185 -11.76 -2.45 3.42
C VAL A 185 -11.68 -2.96 1.99
N HIS A 186 -12.82 -3.07 1.33
CA HIS A 186 -12.87 -3.48 -0.08
C HIS A 186 -12.69 -2.26 -0.99
N ILE A 187 -11.79 -2.39 -1.97
CA ILE A 187 -11.37 -1.31 -2.87
C ILE A 187 -11.41 -1.72 -4.36
N THR A 188 -11.27 -0.73 -5.24
CA THR A 188 -10.86 -0.89 -6.63
C THR A 188 -9.57 -0.11 -6.86
N ALA A 189 -8.51 -0.77 -7.34
CA ALA A 189 -7.26 -0.14 -7.72
C ALA A 189 -7.44 0.65 -9.02
N LEU A 190 -7.01 1.92 -9.05
CA LEU A 190 -7.24 2.77 -10.22
C LEU A 190 -6.31 2.49 -11.40
N HIS A 191 -5.16 1.87 -11.17
CA HIS A 191 -4.16 1.66 -12.22
C HIS A 191 -4.53 0.54 -13.19
N ASP A 192 -5.27 -0.48 -12.75
CA ASP A 192 -5.65 -1.64 -13.57
C ASP A 192 -7.10 -2.12 -13.34
N GLY A 193 -7.83 -1.52 -12.41
CA GLY A 193 -9.21 -1.89 -12.07
C GLY A 193 -9.35 -3.09 -11.14
N TYR A 194 -8.24 -3.65 -10.61
CA TYR A 194 -8.30 -4.83 -9.73
C TYR A 194 -9.11 -4.54 -8.47
N GLN A 195 -9.86 -5.51 -7.98
CA GLN A 195 -10.71 -5.37 -6.80
C GLN A 195 -10.34 -6.38 -5.73
N GLY A 196 -10.53 -5.98 -4.48
CA GLY A 196 -10.30 -6.88 -3.35
C GLY A 196 -10.25 -6.13 -2.03
N TRP A 197 -9.79 -6.84 -1.00
CA TRP A 197 -9.70 -6.37 0.37
C TRP A 197 -8.27 -6.00 0.71
N VAL A 198 -8.07 -4.80 1.24
CA VAL A 198 -6.78 -4.29 1.71
C VAL A 198 -6.91 -3.85 3.16
N LYS A 199 -5.82 -3.86 3.93
CA LYS A 199 -5.81 -3.29 5.28
C LYS A 199 -6.04 -1.79 5.18
N LEU A 200 -7.05 -1.28 5.87
CA LEU A 200 -7.37 0.15 5.88
C LEU A 200 -6.22 1.00 6.46
N ALA A 201 -5.41 0.41 7.37
CA ALA A 201 -4.25 1.07 7.97
C ALA A 201 -3.08 1.31 6.99
N ASP A 202 -3.08 0.64 5.83
CA ASP A 202 -2.08 0.79 4.77
C ASP A 202 -2.50 1.83 3.72
N LEU A 203 -3.65 2.50 3.93
CA LEU A 203 -4.18 3.56 3.09
C LEU A 203 -4.08 4.91 3.80
N ALA A 204 -4.05 5.98 3.00
CA ALA A 204 -4.06 7.35 3.47
C ALA A 204 -4.79 8.28 2.48
N LYS A 205 -5.12 9.50 2.93
CA LYS A 205 -5.58 10.54 2.02
C LYS A 205 -4.40 10.95 1.14
N GLN A 206 -4.69 11.25 -0.11
CA GLN A 206 -3.66 11.80 -0.98
C GLN A 206 -3.23 13.18 -0.42
N PRO A 207 -1.93 13.39 -0.16
CA PRO A 207 -1.45 14.67 0.33
C PRO A 207 -1.73 15.77 -0.71
N LYS A 208 -2.06 16.98 -0.24
CA LYS A 208 -2.37 18.13 -1.10
C LYS A 208 -1.57 19.36 -0.63
N PRO A 209 -0.86 20.06 -1.53
CA PRO A 209 -0.71 19.79 -2.97
C PRO A 209 0.46 18.83 -3.26
N PHE A 210 0.17 17.58 -3.63
CA PHE A 210 1.16 16.66 -4.18
C PHE A 210 0.98 16.54 -5.70
N THR A 211 1.97 16.99 -6.47
CA THR A 211 2.02 16.76 -7.93
C THR A 211 3.31 16.03 -8.24
N ALA A 212 3.20 14.71 -8.44
CA ALA A 212 4.35 13.89 -8.80
C ALA A 212 4.93 14.36 -10.14
N ASN A 213 6.25 14.56 -10.16
CA ASN A 213 7.01 14.92 -11.36
C ASN A 213 8.18 13.94 -11.62
N ALA A 214 8.19 12.83 -10.89
CA ALA A 214 9.22 11.82 -10.93
C ALA A 214 8.71 10.47 -10.38
N LYS A 215 9.38 9.39 -10.77
CA LYS A 215 9.15 8.04 -10.27
C LYS A 215 10.46 7.35 -9.89
N ILE A 216 10.37 6.41 -8.96
CA ILE A 216 11.49 5.52 -8.64
C ILE A 216 11.75 4.56 -9.80
N CYS A 217 13.00 4.50 -10.28
CA CYS A 217 13.39 3.73 -11.45
C CYS A 217 14.35 2.56 -11.15
N GLN A 218 14.56 2.26 -9.86
CA GLN A 218 15.27 1.10 -9.37
C GLN A 218 14.31 0.18 -8.62
N PRO A 219 14.63 -1.12 -8.47
CA PRO A 219 13.78 -2.09 -7.76
C PRO A 219 13.28 -1.56 -6.40
N PHE A 220 14.16 -0.88 -5.68
CA PHE A 220 13.83 -0.02 -4.54
C PHE A 220 14.74 1.21 -4.47
N ALA A 221 14.25 2.27 -3.83
CA ALA A 221 15.05 3.42 -3.43
C ALA A 221 14.93 3.67 -1.93
N VAL A 222 16.03 4.11 -1.30
CA VAL A 222 16.04 4.53 0.10
C VAL A 222 15.84 6.04 0.15
N LEU A 223 14.79 6.47 0.86
CA LEU A 223 14.57 7.86 1.22
C LEU A 223 15.33 8.14 2.52
N THR A 224 16.27 9.06 2.44
CA THR A 224 17.17 9.42 3.54
C THR A 224 16.84 10.79 4.12
N ALA A 225 17.16 11.00 5.40
CA ALA A 225 16.91 12.28 6.07
C ALA A 225 17.81 13.44 5.59
N GLY A 226 18.93 13.13 4.93
CA GLY A 226 19.89 14.09 4.39
C GLY A 226 20.59 13.53 3.16
N PRO A 227 21.29 14.37 2.37
CA PRO A 227 21.97 13.95 1.14
C PRO A 227 23.29 13.22 1.43
N ASP A 228 23.21 12.13 2.21
CA ASP A 228 24.35 11.32 2.64
C ASP A 228 23.92 9.86 2.85
N VAL A 229 24.76 8.92 2.40
CA VAL A 229 24.49 7.47 2.56
C VAL A 229 24.43 7.02 4.03
N LYS A 230 24.98 7.81 4.96
CA LYS A 230 24.94 7.54 6.41
C LYS A 230 23.76 8.20 7.11
N SER A 231 22.97 9.02 6.41
CA SER A 231 21.77 9.63 6.98
C SER A 231 20.73 8.56 7.34
N ALA A 232 19.87 8.87 8.32
CA ALA A 232 18.81 7.97 8.74
C ALA A 232 17.91 7.58 7.55
N CYS A 233 17.62 6.28 7.45
CA CYS A 233 16.62 5.76 6.52
C CYS A 233 15.23 6.14 7.03
N LEU A 234 14.50 6.92 6.25
CA LEU A 234 13.13 7.32 6.56
C LEU A 234 12.12 6.30 6.02
N GLN A 235 12.35 5.82 4.80
CA GLN A 235 11.46 4.90 4.11
C GLN A 235 12.18 4.20 2.94
N GLN A 236 11.72 3.01 2.59
CA GLN A 236 12.07 2.36 1.33
C GLN A 236 10.88 2.49 0.37
N LEU A 237 11.14 2.95 -0.85
CA LEU A 237 10.14 3.20 -1.89
C LEU A 237 10.29 2.16 -3.00
N PRO A 238 9.21 1.48 -3.43
CA PRO A 238 9.27 0.49 -4.50
C PRO A 238 9.46 1.14 -5.86
N PHE A 239 9.90 0.34 -6.84
CA PHE A 239 9.86 0.71 -8.25
C PHE A 239 8.50 1.30 -8.66
N GLY A 240 8.53 2.40 -9.40
CA GLY A 240 7.32 3.09 -9.87
C GLY A 240 6.67 4.04 -8.86
N ALA A 241 7.10 4.04 -7.59
CA ALA A 241 6.57 4.96 -6.58
C ALA A 241 6.75 6.43 -7.02
N ALA A 242 5.67 7.20 -6.89
CA ALA A 242 5.62 8.57 -7.35
C ALA A 242 6.19 9.52 -6.29
N VAL A 243 7.03 10.46 -6.73
CA VAL A 243 7.64 11.49 -5.87
C VAL A 243 7.62 12.86 -6.56
N MET A 244 7.73 13.93 -5.77
CA MET A 244 7.90 15.29 -6.25
C MET A 244 9.32 15.74 -5.94
N ILE A 245 10.12 16.01 -6.97
CA ILE A 245 11.42 16.67 -6.85
C ILE A 245 11.17 18.11 -6.40
N THR A 246 11.79 18.50 -5.28
CA THR A 246 11.59 19.81 -4.64
C THR A 246 12.75 20.79 -4.85
N GLY A 247 13.86 20.34 -5.42
CA GLY A 247 15.05 21.15 -5.63
C GLY A 247 16.13 20.45 -6.45
N PRO A 248 17.25 21.14 -6.74
CA PRO A 248 18.37 20.57 -7.46
C PRO A 248 19.06 19.46 -6.64
N ALA A 249 19.78 18.59 -7.34
CA ALA A 249 20.58 17.57 -6.68
C ALA A 249 21.72 18.18 -5.87
N GLU A 250 21.99 17.62 -4.69
CA GLU A 250 23.10 17.96 -3.81
C GLU A 250 23.84 16.67 -3.44
N ARG A 251 25.17 16.66 -3.60
CA ARG A 251 26.03 15.50 -3.26
C ARG A 251 25.59 14.16 -3.90
N GLY A 252 24.96 14.21 -5.08
CA GLY A 252 24.45 13.04 -5.79
C GLY A 252 23.06 12.55 -5.32
N PHE A 253 22.39 13.30 -4.45
CA PHE A 253 21.03 13.04 -3.98
C PHE A 253 20.08 14.14 -4.44
N VAL A 254 18.85 13.79 -4.75
CA VAL A 254 17.78 14.71 -5.13
C VAL A 254 16.85 14.90 -3.93
N PRO A 255 16.58 16.15 -3.49
CA PRO A 255 15.55 16.41 -2.50
C PRO A 255 14.18 16.14 -3.10
N VAL A 256 13.38 15.36 -2.38
CA VAL A 256 12.04 14.97 -2.79
C VAL A 256 11.04 15.14 -1.64
N MET A 257 9.79 15.25 -2.03
CA MET A 257 8.63 15.07 -1.18
C MET A 257 7.81 13.91 -1.73
N GLY A 258 7.34 13.03 -0.84
CA GLY A 258 6.53 11.86 -1.20
C GLY A 258 5.48 11.56 -0.14
N LEU A 259 4.81 10.42 -0.28
CA LEU A 259 3.90 9.90 0.73
C LEU A 259 4.68 9.04 1.73
N GLY A 260 4.69 9.47 2.99
CA GLY A 260 5.21 8.71 4.10
C GLY A 260 4.37 7.46 4.37
N GLY A 261 4.99 6.41 4.92
CA GLY A 261 4.28 5.23 5.42
C GLY A 261 3.20 5.56 6.46
N ASP A 262 3.36 6.73 7.09
CA ASP A 262 2.47 7.35 8.05
C ASP A 262 1.23 8.02 7.40
N GLY A 263 1.18 8.10 6.06
CA GLY A 263 0.08 8.69 5.31
C GLY A 263 0.15 10.20 5.14
N ARG A 264 1.25 10.84 5.56
CA ARG A 264 1.49 12.27 5.40
C ARG A 264 2.64 12.55 4.44
N GLU A 265 2.87 13.83 4.17
CA GLU A 265 4.02 14.27 3.37
C GLU A 265 5.33 13.91 4.08
N GLN A 266 6.21 13.22 3.37
CA GLN A 266 7.54 12.89 3.82
C GLN A 266 8.57 13.54 2.89
N ALA A 267 9.28 14.53 3.42
CA ALA A 267 10.45 15.10 2.77
C ALA A 267 11.69 14.24 3.04
N GLY A 268 12.61 14.19 2.09
CA GLY A 268 13.89 13.52 2.23
C GLY A 268 14.71 13.59 0.96
N PHE A 269 15.73 12.72 0.87
CA PHE A 269 16.71 12.70 -0.21
C PHE A 269 16.84 11.30 -0.78
N ILE A 270 16.89 11.19 -2.11
CA ILE A 270 17.04 9.92 -2.84
C ILE A 270 18.24 10.03 -3.79
N PRO A 271 19.08 8.98 -3.95
CA PRO A 271 20.15 9.00 -4.94
C PRO A 271 19.64 9.34 -6.34
N GLN A 272 20.34 10.24 -7.04
CA GLN A 272 19.90 10.72 -8.35
C GLN A 272 19.69 9.59 -9.37
N ALA A 273 20.55 8.55 -9.33
CA ALA A 273 20.45 7.38 -10.20
C ALA A 273 19.21 6.49 -9.95
N HIS A 274 18.42 6.78 -8.90
CA HIS A 274 17.24 6.01 -8.53
C HIS A 274 15.93 6.71 -8.91
N ILE A 275 16.01 7.91 -9.49
CA ILE A 275 14.85 8.71 -9.90
C ILE A 275 14.84 8.88 -11.41
N GLN A 276 13.67 8.65 -12.01
CA GLN A 276 13.35 9.07 -13.37
C GLN A 276 12.42 10.28 -13.31
N SER A 277 12.86 11.42 -13.83
CA SER A 277 11.99 12.61 -13.96
C SER A 277 10.98 12.42 -15.09
N SER A 278 9.75 12.90 -14.89
CA SER A 278 8.70 12.88 -15.91
C SER A 278 9.02 13.72 -17.14
N SER A 279 9.91 14.72 -17.03
CA SER A 279 10.34 15.54 -18.17
C SER A 279 11.46 14.89 -18.99
N GLN A 280 12.01 13.77 -18.52
CA GLN A 280 13.08 13.04 -19.21
C GLN A 280 12.48 11.79 -19.85
N GLN A 281 12.61 11.68 -21.16
CA GLN A 281 12.28 10.44 -21.86
C GLN A 281 13.35 9.40 -21.52
N SER A 282 12.93 8.26 -20.97
CA SER A 282 13.83 7.12 -20.80
C SER A 282 14.11 6.48 -22.15
N ASN A 283 15.37 6.11 -22.40
CA ASN A 283 15.75 5.27 -23.53
C ASN A 283 15.53 3.77 -23.24
N GLU A 284 15.13 3.43 -22.00
CA GLU A 284 14.92 2.07 -21.54
C GLU A 284 13.61 1.50 -22.09
N ASP A 285 13.68 0.32 -22.73
CA ASP A 285 12.50 -0.45 -23.11
C ASP A 285 12.00 -1.33 -21.95
N TRP A 286 10.81 -1.90 -22.09
CA TRP A 286 10.25 -2.74 -21.03
C TRP A 286 11.10 -3.98 -20.73
N THR A 287 11.86 -4.51 -21.70
CA THR A 287 12.83 -5.55 -21.41
C THR A 287 13.94 -5.05 -20.47
N GLY A 288 14.46 -3.85 -20.72
CA GLY A 288 15.48 -3.24 -19.84
C GLY A 288 14.95 -2.95 -18.44
N TRP A 289 13.69 -2.53 -18.32
CA TRP A 289 13.03 -2.43 -17.02
C TRP A 289 12.89 -3.77 -16.31
N ALA A 290 12.55 -4.84 -17.04
CA ALA A 290 12.45 -6.20 -16.49
C ALA A 290 13.81 -6.72 -16.01
N GLU A 291 14.90 -6.44 -16.73
CA GLU A 291 16.27 -6.84 -16.40
C GLU A 291 16.72 -6.32 -15.02
N LYS A 292 16.19 -5.18 -14.57
CA LYS A 292 16.46 -4.64 -13.22
C LYS A 292 15.96 -5.54 -12.09
N PHE A 293 15.01 -6.43 -12.37
CA PHE A 293 14.44 -7.35 -11.40
C PHE A 293 15.14 -8.71 -11.38
N ILE A 294 16.18 -8.96 -12.19
CA ILE A 294 16.91 -10.23 -12.17
C ILE A 294 17.36 -10.57 -10.74
N GLY A 295 17.04 -11.77 -10.28
CA GLY A 295 17.28 -12.24 -8.92
C GLY A 295 16.19 -11.91 -7.90
N ALA A 296 15.21 -11.06 -8.22
CA ALA A 296 14.05 -10.84 -7.35
C ALA A 296 13.30 -12.16 -7.13
N PRO A 297 12.88 -12.50 -5.90
CA PRO A 297 12.20 -13.75 -5.63
C PRO A 297 10.88 -13.90 -6.39
N TYR A 298 10.53 -15.13 -6.75
CA TYR A 298 9.18 -15.42 -7.23
C TYR A 298 8.21 -15.43 -6.05
N LYS A 299 7.12 -14.67 -6.16
CA LYS A 299 6.03 -14.65 -5.18
C LYS A 299 4.70 -14.59 -5.91
N TRP A 300 3.85 -15.60 -5.70
CA TRP A 300 2.47 -15.59 -6.21
C TRP A 300 1.73 -14.36 -5.71
N GLY A 301 1.12 -13.59 -6.63
CA GLY A 301 0.44 -12.34 -6.32
C GLY A 301 1.38 -11.16 -6.02
N GLY A 302 2.70 -11.35 -6.01
CA GLY A 302 3.65 -10.28 -5.72
C GLY A 302 3.76 -9.24 -6.86
N ARG A 303 3.99 -7.96 -6.53
CA ARG A 303 4.22 -6.86 -7.50
C ARG A 303 5.39 -5.96 -7.12
N SER A 304 6.36 -6.46 -6.35
CA SER A 304 7.53 -5.67 -5.98
C SER A 304 8.82 -6.48 -6.08
N ALA A 305 9.96 -5.81 -6.05
CA ALA A 305 11.24 -6.51 -6.06
C ALA A 305 11.51 -7.36 -4.79
N ALA A 306 10.69 -7.21 -3.74
CA ALA A 306 10.71 -8.12 -2.58
C ALA A 306 10.09 -9.49 -2.92
N GLY A 307 9.35 -9.57 -4.02
CA GLY A 307 8.80 -10.78 -4.58
C GLY A 307 7.71 -10.44 -5.62
N LEU A 308 7.81 -11.01 -6.82
CA LEU A 308 6.83 -10.78 -7.89
C LEU A 308 6.56 -12.04 -8.72
N ASP A 309 5.41 -12.08 -9.39
CA ASP A 309 5.07 -13.14 -10.33
C ASP A 309 5.23 -12.71 -11.80
N CYS A 310 4.96 -13.64 -12.72
CA CYS A 310 5.23 -13.49 -14.14
C CYS A 310 4.49 -12.29 -14.76
N SER A 311 3.20 -12.15 -14.48
CA SER A 311 2.38 -11.07 -15.03
C SER A 311 2.68 -9.73 -14.37
N ALA A 312 3.10 -9.69 -13.10
CA ALA A 312 3.56 -8.47 -12.45
C ALA A 312 4.86 -7.94 -13.09
N LEU A 313 5.80 -8.82 -13.45
CA LEU A 313 7.03 -8.41 -14.13
C LEU A 313 6.70 -7.67 -15.43
N VAL A 314 5.80 -8.22 -16.24
CA VAL A 314 5.33 -7.63 -17.49
C VAL A 314 4.58 -6.32 -17.23
N GLN A 315 3.66 -6.30 -16.26
CA GLN A 315 2.85 -5.13 -15.92
C GLN A 315 3.72 -3.95 -15.49
N LEU A 316 4.65 -4.16 -14.55
CA LEU A 316 5.54 -3.10 -14.04
C LEU A 316 6.46 -2.57 -15.14
N SER A 317 7.01 -3.47 -15.96
CA SER A 317 7.95 -3.12 -17.02
C SER A 317 7.29 -2.30 -18.13
N LEU A 318 6.08 -2.70 -18.54
CA LEU A 318 5.31 -1.93 -19.52
C LEU A 318 4.80 -0.61 -18.93
N ALA A 319 4.38 -0.58 -17.66
CA ALA A 319 3.97 0.66 -17.00
C ALA A 319 5.12 1.68 -16.91
N ALA A 320 6.36 1.22 -16.71
CA ALA A 320 7.55 2.06 -16.79
C ALA A 320 7.83 2.59 -18.20
N SER A 321 7.44 1.83 -19.23
CA SER A 321 7.40 2.26 -20.63
C SER A 321 6.11 2.99 -21.02
N GLN A 322 5.30 3.44 -20.04
CA GLN A 322 4.05 4.20 -20.23
C GLN A 322 2.90 3.43 -20.88
N TYR A 323 2.96 2.10 -20.83
CA TYR A 323 1.90 1.21 -21.32
C TYR A 323 1.20 0.51 -20.15
N SER A 324 -0.12 0.64 -20.07
CA SER A 324 -0.90 0.02 -19.00
C SER A 324 -1.40 -1.36 -19.41
N LEU A 325 -1.29 -2.31 -18.49
CA LEU A 325 -1.82 -3.66 -18.65
C LEU A 325 -2.62 -4.08 -17.41
N PRO A 326 -3.65 -4.93 -17.58
CA PRO A 326 -4.27 -5.66 -16.49
C PRO A 326 -3.24 -6.46 -15.68
N ARG A 327 -3.64 -6.88 -14.48
CA ARG A 327 -2.76 -7.58 -13.54
C ARG A 327 -2.40 -9.01 -13.95
N ASP A 328 -3.38 -9.76 -14.46
CA ASP A 328 -3.29 -11.20 -14.65
C ASP A 328 -3.05 -11.56 -16.12
N THR A 329 -2.35 -12.67 -16.37
CA THR A 329 -1.96 -13.12 -17.71
C THR A 329 -3.14 -13.23 -18.68
N GLY A 330 -4.26 -13.80 -18.24
CA GLY A 330 -5.48 -13.93 -19.06
C GLY A 330 -6.05 -12.57 -19.49
N PRO A 331 -6.42 -11.67 -18.57
CA PRO A 331 -6.82 -10.30 -18.88
C PRO A 331 -5.78 -9.50 -19.68
N GLN A 332 -4.48 -9.68 -19.44
CA GLN A 332 -3.42 -9.07 -20.24
C GLN A 332 -3.51 -9.49 -21.70
N LEU A 333 -3.57 -10.81 -21.95
CA LEU A 333 -3.71 -11.35 -23.29
C LEU A 333 -5.00 -10.82 -23.92
N GLN A 334 -6.16 -10.99 -23.27
CA GLN A 334 -7.47 -10.53 -23.78
C GLN A 334 -7.48 -9.05 -24.18
N LEU A 335 -6.84 -8.17 -23.40
CA LEU A 335 -6.71 -6.76 -23.76
C LEU A 335 -5.92 -6.61 -25.07
N LEU A 336 -4.76 -7.26 -25.19
CA LEU A 336 -3.93 -7.22 -26.38
C LEU A 336 -4.67 -7.79 -27.60
N GLU A 337 -5.39 -8.91 -27.45
CA GLU A 337 -6.17 -9.51 -28.54
C GLU A 337 -7.28 -8.56 -29.02
N LYS A 338 -8.03 -7.97 -28.09
CA LYS A 338 -9.11 -7.03 -28.39
C LYS A 338 -8.58 -5.80 -29.12
N GLN A 339 -7.48 -5.22 -28.63
CA GLN A 339 -6.90 -4.03 -29.23
C GLN A 339 -6.25 -4.32 -30.59
N ALA A 340 -5.66 -5.52 -30.78
CA ALA A 340 -5.20 -5.99 -32.08
C ALA A 340 -6.34 -6.10 -33.11
N GLN A 341 -7.51 -6.60 -32.68
CA GLN A 341 -8.71 -6.65 -33.53
C GLN A 341 -9.18 -5.26 -33.94
N VAL A 342 -9.15 -4.29 -33.02
CA VAL A 342 -9.53 -2.88 -33.29
C VAL A 342 -8.56 -2.22 -34.26
N SER A 343 -7.25 -2.45 -34.10
CA SER A 343 -6.22 -1.88 -34.98
C SER A 343 -6.04 -2.62 -36.31
N GLY A 344 -6.69 -3.79 -36.47
CA GLY A 344 -6.48 -4.68 -37.61
C GLY A 344 -5.11 -5.37 -37.63
N THR A 345 -4.38 -5.34 -36.50
CA THR A 345 -3.04 -5.92 -36.37
C THR A 345 -3.17 -7.41 -36.07
N ARG A 346 -2.39 -8.26 -36.76
CA ARG A 346 -2.29 -9.69 -36.46
C ARG A 346 -1.04 -9.96 -35.61
N TYR A 347 -1.13 -10.97 -34.75
CA TYR A 347 0.01 -11.52 -33.99
C TYR A 347 0.06 -13.03 -34.22
N ASP A 348 1.24 -13.61 -34.05
CA ASP A 348 1.54 -14.95 -34.54
C ASP A 348 1.14 -16.02 -33.51
N PHE A 349 0.51 -17.08 -34.00
CA PHE A 349 0.35 -18.36 -33.32
C PHE A 349 1.11 -19.40 -34.14
N PRO A 350 2.37 -19.67 -33.81
CA PRO A 350 3.15 -20.62 -34.59
C PRO A 350 2.78 -22.05 -34.19
N ASP A 351 2.46 -22.89 -35.17
CA ASP A 351 2.27 -24.34 -34.96
C ASP A 351 3.54 -25.02 -34.43
N ASP A 352 4.72 -24.46 -34.76
CA ASP A 352 6.03 -24.84 -34.21
C ASP A 352 6.77 -23.61 -33.67
N PHE A 353 6.93 -23.56 -32.35
CA PHE A 353 7.61 -22.45 -31.68
C PHE A 353 9.09 -22.28 -32.07
N ARG A 354 9.72 -23.33 -32.62
CA ARG A 354 11.12 -23.29 -33.09
C ARG A 354 11.28 -22.52 -34.39
N THR A 355 10.19 -22.28 -35.13
CA THR A 355 10.24 -21.55 -36.40
C THR A 355 9.98 -20.06 -36.24
N VAL A 356 9.84 -19.59 -35.00
CA VAL A 356 9.51 -18.21 -34.67
C VAL A 356 10.78 -17.37 -34.61
N ASP A 357 10.72 -16.19 -35.22
CA ASP A 357 11.75 -15.17 -35.10
C ASP A 357 11.45 -14.30 -33.87
N PHE A 358 12.12 -14.57 -32.76
CA PHE A 358 11.96 -13.80 -31.52
C PHE A 358 12.77 -12.51 -31.56
N GLY A 359 12.16 -11.42 -31.08
CA GLY A 359 12.82 -10.13 -30.91
C GLY A 359 12.79 -9.65 -29.47
N ARG A 360 13.77 -8.82 -29.09
CA ARG A 360 13.79 -8.12 -27.81
C ARG A 360 12.47 -7.37 -27.57
N GLY A 361 11.82 -7.69 -26.47
CA GLY A 361 10.57 -7.09 -26.01
C GLY A 361 9.31 -7.74 -26.56
N ASP A 362 9.42 -8.83 -27.33
CA ASP A 362 8.27 -9.66 -27.62
C ASP A 362 7.73 -10.32 -26.33
N LEU A 363 6.44 -10.63 -26.32
CA LEU A 363 5.80 -11.36 -25.22
C LEU A 363 5.40 -12.76 -25.68
N ILE A 364 5.60 -13.73 -24.80
CA ILE A 364 5.16 -15.12 -24.99
C ILE A 364 4.20 -15.46 -23.86
N TYR A 365 2.99 -15.91 -24.21
CA TYR A 365 1.98 -16.33 -23.25
C TYR A 365 1.79 -17.85 -23.30
N TRP A 366 1.50 -18.41 -22.12
CA TRP A 366 0.96 -19.75 -21.89
C TRP A 366 -0.33 -19.60 -21.08
N ASP A 367 -1.10 -20.68 -20.94
CA ASP A 367 -2.27 -20.67 -20.06
C ASP A 367 -1.82 -20.51 -18.60
N GLY A 368 -1.85 -19.28 -18.08
CA GLY A 368 -1.41 -18.95 -16.72
C GLY A 368 0.04 -18.50 -16.55
N HIS A 369 0.83 -18.35 -17.62
CA HIS A 369 2.22 -17.86 -17.53
C HIS A 369 2.59 -16.89 -18.65
N VAL A 370 3.54 -15.99 -18.41
CA VAL A 370 4.02 -15.02 -19.41
C VAL A 370 5.53 -14.77 -19.26
N ALA A 371 6.20 -14.48 -20.38
CA ALA A 371 7.60 -14.09 -20.42
C ALA A 371 7.86 -12.95 -21.43
N ILE A 372 8.96 -12.23 -21.24
CA ILE A 372 9.46 -11.20 -22.15
C ILE A 372 10.69 -11.76 -22.86
N CYS A 373 10.78 -11.64 -24.18
CA CYS A 373 11.99 -11.98 -24.91
C CYS A 373 13.08 -10.92 -24.66
N VAL A 374 14.26 -11.36 -24.24
CA VAL A 374 15.44 -10.51 -24.04
C VAL A 374 16.14 -10.24 -25.36
N ASP A 375 16.20 -11.28 -26.20
CA ASP A 375 16.69 -11.26 -27.57
C ASP A 375 16.05 -12.43 -28.37
N ALA A 376 16.73 -12.90 -29.40
CA ALA A 376 16.26 -13.99 -30.25
C ALA A 376 16.34 -15.38 -29.63
N LYS A 377 17.03 -15.55 -28.49
CA LYS A 377 17.34 -16.84 -27.85
C LYS A 377 16.90 -16.92 -26.40
N ASP A 378 16.90 -15.80 -25.70
CA ASP A 378 16.66 -15.78 -24.26
C ASP A 378 15.36 -15.07 -23.89
N ILE A 379 14.72 -15.55 -22.83
CA ILE A 379 13.55 -14.94 -22.20
C ILE A 379 13.86 -14.54 -20.77
N ILE A 380 13.19 -13.50 -20.29
CA ILE A 380 13.13 -13.11 -18.89
C ILE A 380 11.72 -13.30 -18.35
N HIS A 381 11.62 -13.91 -17.18
CA HIS A 381 10.35 -14.14 -16.49
C HIS A 381 10.56 -14.35 -14.97
N ALA A 382 9.53 -14.09 -14.17
CA ALA A 382 9.49 -14.56 -12.79
C ALA A 382 8.83 -15.95 -12.76
N ASN A 383 9.46 -16.95 -12.16
CA ASN A 383 8.92 -18.32 -12.23
C ASN A 383 9.18 -19.15 -10.96
N ALA A 384 8.30 -20.11 -10.71
CA ALA A 384 8.35 -21.00 -9.55
C ALA A 384 9.40 -22.12 -9.65
N PHE A 385 9.99 -22.37 -10.82
CA PHE A 385 11.01 -23.40 -11.00
C PHE A 385 12.39 -22.93 -10.50
N HIS A 386 12.76 -21.70 -10.85
CA HIS A 386 13.96 -21.03 -10.37
C HIS A 386 13.74 -20.26 -9.06
N HIS A 387 12.48 -20.07 -8.64
CA HIS A 387 12.06 -19.27 -7.50
C HIS A 387 12.52 -17.80 -7.55
N CYS A 388 12.77 -17.27 -8.75
CA CYS A 388 13.19 -15.89 -8.97
C CYS A 388 12.89 -15.40 -10.39
N VAL A 389 13.16 -14.11 -10.64
CA VAL A 389 13.30 -13.54 -11.97
C VAL A 389 14.65 -13.93 -12.55
N ILE A 390 14.64 -14.53 -13.74
CA ILE A 390 15.86 -15.02 -14.40
C ILE A 390 15.76 -14.86 -15.91
N VAL A 391 16.93 -14.78 -16.55
CA VAL A 391 17.11 -14.91 -17.99
C VAL A 391 17.52 -16.34 -18.31
N GLU A 392 16.79 -17.04 -19.17
CA GLU A 392 17.13 -18.39 -19.61
C GLU A 392 16.79 -18.63 -21.10
N PRO A 393 17.40 -19.63 -21.76
CA PRO A 393 17.12 -19.93 -23.16
C PRO A 393 15.66 -20.33 -23.38
N HIS A 394 15.01 -19.72 -24.37
CA HIS A 394 13.60 -19.98 -24.67
C HIS A 394 13.37 -21.43 -25.11
N GLU A 395 14.32 -22.06 -25.81
CA GLU A 395 14.17 -23.44 -26.30
C GLU A 395 13.94 -24.43 -25.15
N THR A 396 14.73 -24.32 -24.08
CA THR A 396 14.60 -25.17 -22.90
C THR A 396 13.41 -24.76 -22.04
N ALA A 397 13.20 -23.44 -21.89
CA ALA A 397 12.14 -22.91 -21.06
C ALA A 397 10.75 -23.25 -21.60
N VAL A 398 10.52 -23.11 -22.90
CA VAL A 398 9.21 -23.34 -23.55
C VAL A 398 8.75 -24.77 -23.33
N SER A 399 9.61 -25.76 -23.58
CA SER A 399 9.27 -27.17 -23.35
C SER A 399 8.99 -27.45 -21.87
N ARG A 400 9.79 -26.88 -20.97
CA ARG A 400 9.62 -27.03 -19.51
C ARG A 400 8.31 -26.40 -19.01
N ILE A 401 8.01 -25.17 -19.41
CA ILE A 401 6.79 -24.45 -19.03
C ILE A 401 5.57 -25.18 -19.60
N ALA A 402 5.68 -25.70 -20.82
CA ALA A 402 4.57 -26.40 -21.46
C ALA A 402 4.14 -27.69 -20.76
N ALA A 403 5.04 -28.32 -20.00
CA ALA A 403 4.69 -29.46 -19.15
C ALA A 403 3.74 -29.09 -17.99
N SER A 404 3.67 -27.81 -17.59
CA SER A 404 2.80 -27.32 -16.52
C SER A 404 1.60 -26.51 -17.02
N PHE A 405 1.77 -25.76 -18.11
CA PHE A 405 0.78 -24.77 -18.59
C PHE A 405 0.29 -25.01 -20.03
N GLY A 406 0.64 -26.16 -20.64
CA GLY A 406 0.33 -26.43 -22.05
C GLY A 406 1.24 -25.65 -23.02
N PRO A 407 1.09 -25.81 -24.35
CA PRO A 407 1.92 -25.09 -25.31
C PRO A 407 1.72 -23.57 -25.23
N PRO A 408 2.67 -22.75 -25.75
CA PRO A 408 2.46 -21.33 -25.90
C PRO A 408 1.14 -21.01 -26.61
N ILE A 409 0.39 -20.07 -26.06
CA ILE A 409 -0.93 -19.64 -26.55
C ILE A 409 -0.90 -18.23 -27.14
N ALA A 410 0.24 -17.55 -27.21
CA ALA A 410 0.40 -16.35 -28.04
C ALA A 410 1.88 -15.95 -28.11
N HIS A 411 2.30 -15.42 -29.26
CA HIS A 411 3.52 -14.62 -29.41
C HIS A 411 3.15 -13.25 -29.97
N ILE A 412 3.47 -12.20 -29.22
CA ILE A 412 3.11 -10.83 -29.59
C ILE A 412 4.38 -10.01 -29.72
N ARG A 413 4.66 -9.54 -30.95
CA ARG A 413 5.88 -8.80 -31.25
C ARG A 413 5.87 -7.40 -30.62
N LYS A 414 7.04 -6.91 -30.22
CA LYS A 414 7.22 -5.57 -29.63
C LYS A 414 6.55 -4.45 -30.42
N ASN A 415 6.72 -4.42 -31.74
CA ASN A 415 6.13 -3.38 -32.58
C ASN A 415 4.59 -3.46 -32.62
N VAL A 416 4.05 -4.68 -32.53
CA VAL A 416 2.60 -4.92 -32.45
C VAL A 416 2.07 -4.43 -31.10
N ILE A 417 2.75 -4.76 -30.00
CA ILE A 417 2.40 -4.25 -28.65
C ILE A 417 2.36 -2.73 -28.63
N LYS A 418 3.38 -2.05 -29.19
CA LYS A 418 3.39 -0.58 -29.27
C LYS A 418 2.21 -0.04 -30.05
N GLN A 419 1.87 -0.62 -31.20
CA GLN A 419 0.74 -0.18 -32.01
C GLN A 419 -0.59 -0.33 -31.27
N ILE A 420 -0.78 -1.49 -30.64
CA ILE A 420 -2.00 -1.87 -29.92
C ILE A 420 -2.23 -0.99 -28.68
N LEU A 421 -1.16 -0.68 -27.93
CA LEU A 421 -1.27 0.05 -26.67
C LEU A 421 -1.10 1.58 -26.81
N SER A 422 -0.70 2.06 -27.99
CA SER A 422 -0.65 3.50 -28.29
C SER A 422 -1.92 4.02 -28.98
N ALA A 423 -2.81 3.11 -29.40
CA ALA A 423 -4.12 3.41 -29.97
C ALA A 423 -5.17 3.59 -28.88
#